data_AF-A0A853JE67-F1
#
_entry.id   AF-A0A853JE67-F1
#
_cell.length_a   1.000
_cell.length_b   1.000
_cell.length_c   1.000
_cell.angle_alpha   90.00
_cell.angle_beta   90.00
_cell.angle_gamma   90.00
#
_symmetry.space_group_name_H-M   'P 1'
#
loop_
_entity.id
_entity.type
_entity.pdbx_description
1 polymer ?
#
loop_
_entity_poly.entity_id
_entity_poly.type
_entity_poly.pdbx_seq_one_letter_code
_entity_poly.pdbx_strand_id
1 'polypeptide(L)' 'MKSIGGLMFVLGLGSFLLNFMNMEFKLLTWIDNWGPTVGTIIRVVMIVVGVALWVLGNRQEKAVAAG' A
#
# COMPACT_ATOMS: atom_id res chain seq x y z
N MET A 1 -10.84 -9.51 -5.15
CA MET A 1 -9.55 -8.78 -5.28
C MET A 1 -9.65 -7.29 -4.94
N LYS A 2 -10.82 -6.63 -5.05
CA LYS A 2 -11.02 -5.24 -4.57
C LYS A 2 -10.63 -5.00 -3.10
N SER A 3 -10.96 -5.93 -2.21
CA SER A 3 -10.67 -5.78 -0.77
C SER A 3 -9.17 -5.71 -0.45
N ILE A 4 -8.35 -6.57 -1.06
CA ILE A 4 -6.89 -6.61 -0.82
C ILE A 4 -6.19 -5.39 -1.42
N GLY A 5 -6.55 -4.98 -2.64
CA GLY A 5 -5.98 -3.78 -3.27
C GLY A 5 -6.32 -2.51 -2.50
N GLY A 6 -7.57 -2.37 -2.05
CA GLY A 6 -8.00 -1.26 -1.20
C GLY A 6 -7.31 -1.24 0.16
N LEU A 7 -7.17 -2.40 0.82
CA LEU A 7 -6.44 -2.54 2.08
C LEU A 7 -4.97 -2.15 1.94
N MET A 8 -4.27 -2.65 0.91
CA MET A 8 -2.88 -2.29 0.66
C MET A 8 -2.71 -0.81 0.34
N PHE A 9 -3.64 -0.21 -0.42
CA PHE A 9 -3.62 1.22 -0.68
C PHE A 9 -3.76 2.03 0.61
N VAL A 10 -4.73 1.71 1.46
CA VAL A 10 -4.94 2.41 2.75
C VAL A 10 -3.75 2.20 3.71
N LEU A 11 -3.18 0.99 3.77
CA LEU A 11 -2.01 0.70 4.59
C LEU A 11 -0.75 1.43 4.11
N GLY A 12 -0.51 1.46 2.79
CA GLY A 12 0.60 2.21 2.20
C GLY A 12 0.44 3.71 2.43
N LEU A 13 -0.73 4.26 2.13
CA LEU A 13 -1.03 5.68 2.28
C LEU A 13 -0.98 6.12 3.75
N GLY A 14 -1.59 5.33 4.64
CA GLY A 14 -1.54 5.54 6.08
C GLY A 14 -0.12 5.45 6.63
N SER A 15 0.70 4.53 6.12
CA SER A 15 2.10 4.38 6.55
C SER A 15 2.96 5.57 6.16
N PHE A 16 2.73 6.13 4.97
CA PHE A 16 3.41 7.33 4.50
C PHE A 16 3.01 8.56 5.30
N LEU A 17 1.71 8.73 5.58
CA LEU A 17 1.23 9.83 6.43
C LEU A 17 1.73 9.72 7.87
N LEU A 18 1.70 8.52 8.46
CA LEU A 18 2.23 8.29 9.80
C LEU A 18 3.75 8.56 9.86
N ASN A 19 4.50 8.18 8.82
CA ASN A 19 5.94 8.46 8.75
C ASN A 19 6.23 9.96 8.88
N PHE A 20 5.39 10.81 8.26
CA PHE A 20 5.50 12.26 8.36
C PHE A 20 5.30 12.78 9.80
N MET A 21 4.55 12.06 10.63
CA MET A 21 4.34 12.35 12.06
C MET A 21 5.38 11.66 12.97
N ASN A 22 6.44 11.05 12.42
CA ASN A 22 7.33 10.14 13.15
C ASN A 22 6.57 8.99 13.84
N MET A 23 5.44 8.59 13.28
CA MET A 23 4.64 7.46 13.74
C MET A 23 4.69 6.34 12.70
N GLU A 24 4.37 5.12 13.13
CA GLU A 24 4.28 4.00 12.21
C GLU A 24 3.30 2.95 12.68
N PHE A 25 2.83 2.14 11.73
CA PHE A 25 2.09 0.95 12.07
C PHE A 25 3.02 -0.06 12.74
N LYS A 26 2.58 -0.67 13.83
CA LYS A 26 3.33 -1.74 14.51
C LYS A 26 3.75 -2.88 13.57
N LEU A 27 2.96 -3.16 12.55
CA LEU A 27 3.25 -4.19 11.54
C LEU A 27 4.40 -3.78 10.58
N LEU A 28 4.71 -2.48 10.49
CA LEU A 28 5.72 -1.92 9.58
C LEU A 28 7.01 -1.53 10.31
N THR A 29 7.09 -1.71 11.63
CA THR A 29 8.29 -1.44 12.45
C THR A 29 9.56 -2.12 11.93
N TRP A 30 9.45 -3.30 11.29
CA TRP A 30 10.59 -4.00 10.71
C TRP A 30 11.23 -3.26 9.54
N ILE A 31 10.51 -2.35 8.88
CA ILE A 31 10.99 -1.54 7.75
C ILE A 31 12.04 -0.54 8.23
N ASP A 32 11.90 -0.05 9.46
CA ASP A 32 12.82 0.93 10.03
C ASP A 32 14.21 0.31 10.35
N ASN A 33 14.30 -1.03 10.46
CA ASN A 33 15.58 -1.74 10.58
C ASN A 33 16.49 -1.60 9.33
N TRP A 34 15.92 -1.25 8.18
CA TRP A 34 16.66 -1.06 6.93
C TRP A 34 17.25 0.35 6.78
N GLY A 35 16.96 1.23 7.75
CA GLY A 35 17.35 2.63 7.73
C GLY A 35 16.32 3.54 7.03
N PRO A 36 16.44 4.86 7.24
CA PRO A 36 15.40 5.83 6.88
C PRO A 36 15.15 5.90 5.36
N THR A 37 16.20 5.84 4.54
CA THR A 37 16.09 5.90 3.08
C THR A 37 15.37 4.67 2.52
N VAL A 38 15.82 3.48 2.90
CA VAL A 38 15.24 2.22 2.43
C VAL A 38 13.81 2.07 2.93
N GLY A 39 13.56 2.47 4.19
CA GLY A 39 12.22 2.41 4.75
C GLY A 39 11.21 3.31 4.03
N THR A 40 11.63 4.52 3.67
CA THR A 40 10.80 5.44 2.86
C THR A 40 10.49 4.86 1.48
N ILE A 41 11.47 4.24 0.82
CA ILE A 41 11.29 3.60 -0.50
C ILE A 41 10.24 2.48 -0.40
N ILE A 42 10.32 1.61 0.61
CA ILE A 42 9.36 0.51 0.80
C ILE A 42 7.94 1.08 0.99
N ARG A 43 7.78 2.15 1.79
CA ARG A 43 6.48 2.83 2.00
C ARG A 43 5.91 3.37 0.68
N VAL A 44 6.72 4.01 -0.16
CA VAL A 44 6.32 4.51 -1.48
C VAL A 44 5.93 3.35 -2.42
N VAL A 45 6.71 2.28 -2.45
CA VAL A 45 6.41 1.10 -3.28
C VAL A 45 5.08 0.45 -2.88
N MET A 46 4.79 0.33 -1.58
CA MET A 46 3.50 -0.20 -1.12
C MET A 46 2.31 0.65 -1.58
N ILE A 47 2.44 1.97 -1.63
CA ILE A 47 1.40 2.86 -2.19
C ILE A 47 1.21 2.56 -3.68
N VAL A 48 2.30 2.56 -4.46
CA VAL A 48 2.24 2.36 -5.92
C VAL A 48 1.64 0.99 -6.25
N VAL A 49 2.06 -0.06 -5.55
CA VAL A 49 1.54 -1.42 -5.72
C VAL A 49 0.07 -1.49 -5.30
N GLY A 50 -0.31 -0.86 -4.19
CA GLY A 50 -1.70 -0.78 -3.75
C GLY A 50 -2.62 -0.12 -4.78
N VAL A 51 -2.20 1.01 -5.36
CA VAL A 51 -2.92 1.68 -6.46
C VAL A 51 -3.02 0.79 -7.68
N ALA A 52 -1.91 0.18 -8.11
CA ALA A 52 -1.88 -0.70 -9.28
C ALA A 52 -2.82 -1.89 -9.11
N LEU A 53 -2.79 -2.56 -7.95
CA LEU A 53 -3.67 -3.68 -7.64
C LEU A 53 -5.14 -3.25 -7.55
N TRP A 54 -5.44 -2.06 -7.03
CA TRP A 54 -6.80 -1.53 -6.99
C TRP A 54 -7.36 -1.26 -8.39
N VAL A 55 -6.56 -0.65 -9.27
CA VAL A 55 -6.94 -0.41 -10.69
C VAL A 55 -7.12 -1.74 -11.44
N LEU A 56 -6.19 -2.67 -11.30
CA LEU A 56 -6.27 -3.99 -11.96
C LEU A 56 -7.45 -4.82 -11.43
N GLY A 57 -7.69 -4.82 -10.11
CA GLY A 57 -8.82 -5.50 -9.50
C GLY A 57 -10.16 -4.94 -9.94
N ASN A 58 -10.28 -3.61 -10.05
CA ASN A 58 -11.48 -2.96 -10.59
C ASN A 58 -11.73 -3.33 -12.06
N ARG A 59 -10.69 -3.51 -12.87
CA ARG A 59 -10.82 -3.92 -14.28
C ARG A 59 -11.24 -5.38 -14.43
N GLN A 60 -10.70 -6.29 -13.61
CA GLN A 60 -11.08 -7.70 -13.66
C GLN A 60 -12.54 -7.92 -13.22
N GLU A 61 -13.04 -7.21 -12.21
CA GLU A 61 -14.45 -7.33 -11.83
C GLU A 61 -15.40 -6.81 -12.91
N LYS A 62 -15.03 -5.75 -13.64
CA LYS A 62 -15.81 -5.29 -14.79
C LYS A 62 -15.79 -6.28 -15.97
N ALA A 63 -14.70 -7.04 -16.14
CA ALA A 63 -14.60 -8.07 -17.16
C ALA A 63 -15.39 -9.34 -16.78
N VAL A 64 -15.39 -9.73 -15.50
CA VAL A 64 -16.16 -10.88 -15.00
C VAL A 64 -17.65 -10.59 -14.91
N ALA A 65 -18.07 -9.35 -14.63
CA ALA A 65 -19.48 -8.96 -14.59
C ALA A 65 -20.11 -8.73 -15.98
N ALA A 66 -19.31 -8.78 -17.05
CA ALA A 66 -19.75 -8.52 -18.43
C ALA A 66 -19.70 -9.76 -19.35
N GLY A 67 -19.34 -10.94 -18.81
CA GLY A 67 -19.35 -12.23 -19.50
C GLY A 67 -20.33 -13.18 -18.84
#